data_AF-A0A098LWY8-F1
#
_entry.id   AF-A0A098LWY8-F1
#
_cell.length_a   1.000
_cell.length_b   1.000
_cell.length_c   1.000
_cell.angle_alpha   90.00
_cell.angle_beta   90.00
_cell.angle_gamma   90.00
#
_symmetry.space_group_name_H-M   'P 1'
#
loop_
_entity.id
_entity.type
_entity.pdbx_description
1 polymer ?
#
loop_
_entity_poly.entity_id
_entity_poly.type
_entity_poly.pdbx_seq_one_letter_code
_entity_poly.pdbx_strand_id
1 'polypeptide(L)' 'GRCFSTTTCSGNQDRCMTIFFAGVGFQPPRYAKRCGSQYECQLLSSVQGVSATCCGYDRCNR' A
#
# COMPACT_ATOMS: atom_id res chain seq x y z
N GLY A 1 1.47 -13.45 4.86
CA GLY A 1 2.26 -12.52 5.68
C GLY A 1 1.36 -11.55 6.42
N ARG A 2 1.87 -10.90 7.47
CA ARG A 2 1.18 -9.83 8.21
C ARG A 2 1.80 -8.49 7.84
N CYS A 3 1.03 -7.62 7.20
CA CYS A 3 1.58 -6.37 6.67
C CYS A 3 1.67 -5.26 7.71
N PHE A 4 0.58 -4.80 8.30
CA PHE A 4 0.62 -3.92 9.48
C PHE A 4 -0.64 -4.17 10.28
N SER A 5 -0.63 -3.89 11.59
CA SER A 5 -1.85 -3.92 12.43
C SER A 5 -2.70 -5.19 12.29
N THR A 6 -2.29 -6.33 12.88
CA THR A 6 -3.13 -7.56 13.00
C THR A 6 -3.85 -8.10 11.74
N THR A 7 -3.64 -7.52 10.56
CA THR A 7 -4.31 -7.90 9.33
C THR A 7 -3.53 -9.03 8.69
N THR A 8 -4.14 -10.21 8.69
CA THR A 8 -3.66 -11.36 7.93
C THR A 8 -4.03 -11.14 6.47
N CYS A 9 -3.04 -11.07 5.60
CA CYS A 9 -3.29 -10.96 4.17
C CYS A 9 -3.95 -12.24 3.66
N SER A 10 -4.87 -12.10 2.72
CA SER A 10 -5.50 -13.22 2.02
C SER A 10 -4.46 -14.02 1.23
N GLY A 11 -4.75 -15.27 0.86
CA GLY A 11 -3.79 -16.15 0.15
C GLY A 11 -3.20 -15.55 -1.14
N ASN A 12 -3.92 -14.63 -1.78
CA ASN A 12 -3.51 -13.98 -3.03
C ASN A 12 -2.82 -12.62 -2.82
N GLN A 13 -2.59 -12.21 -1.57
CA GLN A 13 -1.97 -10.94 -1.20
C GLN A 13 -0.58 -11.21 -0.63
N ASP A 14 0.39 -11.24 -1.52
CA ASP A 14 1.80 -11.51 -1.21
C ASP A 14 2.57 -10.25 -0.76
N ARG A 15 1.98 -9.06 -0.90
CA ARG A 15 2.62 -7.78 -0.62
C ARG A 15 1.90 -6.94 0.41
N CYS A 16 2.72 -6.22 1.15
CA CYS A 16 2.35 -5.18 2.09
C CYS A 16 2.52 -3.83 1.43
N MET A 17 1.51 -2.97 1.50
CA MET A 17 1.49 -1.71 0.78
C MET A 17 1.25 -0.55 1.73
N THR A 18 2.05 0.50 1.58
CA THR A 18 1.77 1.85 2.07
C THR A 18 1.47 2.72 0.87
N ILE A 19 0.32 3.36 0.87
CA ILE A 19 -0.14 4.23 -0.21
C ILE A 19 -0.22 5.63 0.36
N PHE A 20 0.53 6.55 -0.24
CA PHE A 20 0.45 7.98 0.01
C PHE A 20 -0.30 8.65 -1.12
N PHE A 21 -1.38 9.34 -0.77
CA PHE A 21 -2.12 10.21 -1.66
C PHE A 21 -1.62 11.63 -1.41
N ALA A 22 -0.98 12.24 -2.41
CA ALA A 22 -0.41 13.59 -2.29
C ALA A 22 -1.46 14.68 -2.05
N GLY A 23 -2.75 14.36 -2.24
CA GLY A 23 -3.84 15.31 -2.23
C GLY A 23 -3.99 16.00 -3.58
N VAL A 24 -5.21 16.40 -3.94
CA VAL A 24 -5.50 17.15 -5.17
C VAL A 24 -6.35 18.37 -4.80
N GLY A 25 -5.87 19.57 -5.11
CA GLY A 25 -6.56 20.82 -4.78
C GLY A 25 -6.75 21.00 -3.27
N PHE A 26 -8.00 20.97 -2.81
CA PHE A 26 -8.38 21.15 -1.40
C PHE A 26 -8.32 19.85 -0.57
N GLN A 27 -8.06 18.68 -1.18
CA GLN A 27 -7.97 17.44 -0.43
C GLN A 27 -6.59 17.32 0.24
N PRO A 28 -6.54 17.16 1.58
CA PRO A 28 -5.28 17.02 2.29
C PRO A 28 -4.62 15.67 1.95
N PRO A 29 -3.28 15.60 2.02
CA PRO A 29 -2.56 14.35 1.82
C PRO A 29 -2.99 13.29 2.84
N ARG A 30 -3.13 12.05 2.37
CA ARG A 30 -3.59 10.92 3.18
C ARG A 30 -2.71 9.70 2.99
N TYR A 31 -2.64 8.87 4.02
CA TYR A 31 -1.96 7.58 3.96
C TYR A 31 -2.97 6.46 4.15
N ALA A 32 -2.84 5.41 3.35
CA ALA A 32 -3.54 4.15 3.55
C ALA A 32 -2.53 3.02 3.60
N LYS A 33 -2.82 1.99 4.39
CA LYS A 33 -1.99 0.80 4.46
C LYS A 33 -2.90 -0.41 4.23
N ARG A 34 -2.46 -1.36 3.41
CA ARG A 34 -3.22 -2.57 3.09
C ARG A 34 -2.32 -3.72 2.64
N CYS A 35 -2.88 -4.91 2.66
CA CYS A 35 -2.35 -6.03 1.88
C CYS A 35 -2.80 -5.90 0.42
N GLY A 36 -1.98 -6.39 -0.49
CA GLY A 36 -2.28 -6.42 -1.91
C GLY A 36 -1.34 -7.36 -2.65
N SER A 37 -1.46 -7.38 -3.97
CA SER A 37 -0.54 -8.11 -4.84
C SER A 37 0.60 -7.23 -5.34
N GLN A 38 1.66 -7.86 -5.85
CA GLN A 38 2.71 -7.13 -6.58
C GLN A 38 2.16 -6.32 -7.77
N TYR A 39 1.12 -6.82 -8.43
CA TYR A 39 0.46 -6.11 -9.53
C TYR A 39 -0.24 -4.83 -9.06
N GLU A 40 -1.01 -4.90 -7.97
CA GLU A 40 -1.67 -3.71 -7.38
C GLU A 40 -0.64 -2.64 -6.98
N CYS A 41 0.53 -3.07 -6.49
CA CYS A 41 1.62 -2.17 -6.19
C CYS A 41 2.09 -1.38 -7.40
N GLN A 42 2.42 -2.08 -8.49
CA GLN A 42 2.91 -1.46 -9.72
C GLN A 42 1.86 -0.52 -10.32
N LEU A 43 0.58 -0.94 -10.28
CA LEU A 43 -0.52 -0.10 -10.74
C LEU A 43 -0.58 1.22 -9.95
N LEU A 44 -0.56 1.15 -8.61
CA LEU A 44 -0.63 2.35 -7.77
C LEU A 44 0.60 3.25 -7.90
N SER A 45 1.80 2.68 -8.08
CA SER A 45 3.01 3.45 -8.36
C SER A 45 2.99 4.15 -9.73
N SER A 46 2.11 3.75 -10.64
CA SER A 46 1.96 4.37 -11.97
C SER A 46 0.96 5.55 -11.99
N VAL A 47 0.16 5.71 -10.93
CA VAL A 47 -0.85 6.78 -10.83
C VAL A 47 -0.21 8.08 -10.36
N GLN A 48 -0.37 9.16 -11.13
CA GLN A 48 0.08 10.49 -10.71
C GLN A 48 -0.64 10.95 -9.43
N GLY A 49 0.12 11.51 -8.49
CA GLY A 49 -0.41 11.95 -7.19
C GLY A 49 -0.57 10.82 -6.16
N VAL A 50 -0.18 9.58 -6.52
CA VAL A 50 -0.14 8.43 -5.62
C VAL A 50 1.28 7.89 -5.54
N SER A 51 1.79 7.73 -4.33
CA SER A 51 3.07 7.04 -4.09
C SER A 51 2.79 5.78 -3.31
N ALA A 52 2.97 4.62 -3.94
CA ALA A 52 2.86 3.33 -3.31
C ALA A 52 4.24 2.74 -3.01
N THR A 53 4.46 2.37 -1.75
CA THR A 53 5.63 1.62 -1.28
C THR A 53 5.19 0.22 -0.91
N CYS A 54 5.84 -0.80 -1.48
CA CYS A 54 5.46 -2.19 -1.24
C CYS A 54 6.64 -3.06 -0.85
N CYS A 55 6.34 -4.05 -0.03
CA CYS A 55 7.33 -4.96 0.53
C CYS A 55 6.72 -6.35 0.76
N GLY A 56 7.55 -7.39 0.77
CA GLY A 56 7.09 -8.80 0.79
C GLY A 56 7.34 -9.54 2.12
N TYR A 57 7.71 -8.83 3.18
CA TYR A 57 8.02 -9.43 4.48
C TYR A 57 7.12 -8.87 5.57
N ASP A 58 6.94 -9.63 6.65
CA ASP A 58 6.01 -9.26 7.71
C ASP A 58 6.41 -7.94 8.38
N ARG A 59 5.42 -7.07 8.64
CA ARG A 59 5.54 -5.77 9.32
C ARG A 59 6.42 -4.74 8.61
N CYS A 60 6.63 -4.91 7.31
CA CYS A 60 7.49 -4.03 6.54
C CYS A 60 6.90 -2.64 6.26
N ASN A 61 5.57 -2.49 6.27
CA ASN A 61 4.88 -1.21 6.10
C ASN A 61 4.47 -0.57 7.44
N ARG A 62 5.40 -0.56 8.42
CA ARG A 62 5.17 -0.05 9.78
C ARG A 62 4.90 1.45 9.85
#